data_AF-A0A8I0E6K9-F1
#
_entry.id   AF-A0A8I0E6K9-F1
#
_cell.length_a   1.000
_cell.length_b   1.000
_cell.length_c   1.000
_cell.angle_alpha   90.00
_cell.angle_beta   90.00
_cell.angle_gamma   90.00
#
_symmetry.space_group_name_H-M   'P 1'
#
loop_
_entity.id
_entity.type
_entity.pdbx_description
1 polymer ?
#
loop_
_entity_poly.entity_id
_entity_poly.type
_entity_poly.pdbx_seq_one_letter_code
_entity_poly.pdbx_strand_id
1 'polypeptide(L)' 'MINAALKGDQLTRQIENKPNCYMALATRAAEFEREGRYITALDLWTMARKAAKNAINRQWATVRADLCMTCIHRFGKREA' A
#
# COMPACT_ATOMS: atom_id res chain seq x y z
N MET A 1 30.42 -15.83 -24.26
CA MET A 1 29.07 -15.25 -24.36
C MET A 1 28.34 -15.31 -23.00
N ILE A 2 28.88 -14.67 -21.95
CA ILE A 2 28.41 -14.85 -20.55
C ILE A 2 27.67 -13.59 -20.03
N ASN A 3 27.87 -12.45 -20.69
CA ASN A 3 27.43 -11.13 -20.20
C ASN A 3 25.94 -10.82 -20.42
N ALA A 4 25.25 -11.53 -21.32
CA ALA A 4 23.84 -11.27 -21.60
C ALA A 4 22.90 -11.86 -20.53
N ALA A 5 23.22 -13.04 -20.00
CA ALA A 5 22.40 -13.72 -19.00
C ALA A 5 22.40 -12.99 -17.65
N LEU A 6 23.56 -12.48 -17.21
CA LEU A 6 23.69 -11.68 -15.98
C LEU A 6 22.93 -10.34 -16.05
N LYS A 7 22.90 -9.69 -17.23
CA LYS A 7 22.13 -8.45 -17.44
C LYS A 7 20.63 -8.67 -17.36
N GLY A 8 20.11 -9.78 -17.89
CA GLY A 8 18.69 -10.13 -17.80
C GLY A 8 18.25 -10.32 -16.35
N ASP A 9 19.06 -11.03 -15.57
CA ASP A 9 18.76 -11.32 -14.16
C ASP A 9 18.84 -10.07 -13.26
N GLN A 10 19.79 -9.16 -13.52
CA GLN A 10 19.89 -7.89 -12.82
C GLN A 10 18.73 -6.93 -13.18
N LEU A 11 18.27 -6.94 -14.43
CA LEU A 11 17.12 -6.14 -14.85
C LEU A 11 15.81 -6.65 -14.21
N THR A 12 15.61 -7.96 -14.15
CA THR A 12 14.47 -8.58 -13.46
C THR A 12 14.45 -8.21 -11.98
N ARG A 13 15.61 -8.31 -11.30
CA ARG A 13 15.76 -7.90 -9.90
C ARG A 13 15.53 -6.39 -9.69
N GLN A 14 15.88 -5.53 -10.63
CA GLN A 14 15.59 -4.09 -10.58
C GLN A 14 14.12 -3.77 -10.86
N ILE A 15 13.44 -4.53 -11.72
CA ILE A 15 12.00 -4.41 -11.98
C ILE A 15 11.20 -4.89 -10.76
N GLU A 16 11.63 -5.97 -10.10
CA GLU A 16 11.05 -6.46 -8.84
C GLU A 16 11.27 -5.48 -7.68
N ASN A 17 12.41 -4.80 -7.64
CA ASN A 17 12.75 -3.83 -6.60
C ASN A 17 12.26 -2.40 -6.88
N LYS A 18 11.62 -2.12 -8.03
CA LYS A 18 10.92 -0.84 -8.18
C LYS A 18 9.77 -0.84 -7.18
N PRO A 19 9.69 0.12 -6.24
CA PRO A 19 8.56 0.19 -5.33
C PRO A 19 7.31 0.35 -6.19
N ASN A 20 6.54 -0.72 -6.31
CA ASN A 20 5.24 -0.67 -6.97
C ASN A 20 4.47 0.48 -6.31
N CYS A 21 3.82 1.35 -7.08
CA CYS A 21 3.09 2.49 -6.52
C CYS A 21 2.14 2.06 -5.39
N TYR A 22 1.58 0.84 -5.50
CA TYR A 22 0.90 0.14 -4.42
C TYR A 22 1.71 0.05 -3.12
N MET A 23 2.92 -0.52 -3.14
CA MET A 23 3.75 -0.72 -1.95
C MET A 23 4.10 0.60 -1.28
N ALA A 24 4.45 1.64 -2.06
CA ALA A 24 4.74 2.96 -1.51
C ALA A 24 3.51 3.56 -0.79
N LEU A 25 2.33 3.48 -1.42
CA LEU A 25 1.07 3.95 -0.83
C LEU A 25 0.68 3.12 0.39
N ALA A 26 0.81 1.79 0.33
CA ALA A 26 0.48 0.87 1.42
C ALA A 26 1.38 1.07 2.65
N THR A 27 2.69 1.26 2.44
CA THR A 27 3.63 1.55 3.54
C THR A 27 3.25 2.86 4.24
N ARG A 28 2.97 3.92 3.45
CA ARG A 28 2.59 5.21 4.01
C ARG A 28 1.23 5.17 4.71
N ALA A 29 0.27 4.43 4.16
CA ALA A 29 -1.02 4.19 4.80
C ALA A 29 -0.86 3.50 6.17
N ALA A 30 0.00 2.48 6.24
CA ALA A 30 0.28 1.76 7.47
C ALA A 30 0.96 2.62 8.55
N GLU A 31 1.80 3.58 8.15
CA GLU A 31 2.38 4.58 9.08
C GLU A 31 1.27 5.43 9.72
N PHE A 32 0.36 5.97 8.93
CA PHE A 32 -0.77 6.76 9.46
C PHE A 32 -1.72 5.94 10.33
N GLU A 33 -1.92 4.65 10.04
CA GLU A 33 -2.70 3.77 10.92
C GLU A 33 -2.06 3.60 12.30
N ARG A 34 -0.71 3.55 12.38
CA ARG A 34 0.02 3.50 13.65
C ARG A 34 -0.04 4.82 14.41
N GLU A 35 -0.08 5.94 13.70
CA GLU A 35 -0.27 7.28 14.27
C GLU A 35 -1.73 7.55 14.71
N GLY A 36 -2.67 6.63 14.43
CA GLY A 36 -4.09 6.83 14.71
C GLY A 36 -4.80 7.78 13.73
N ARG A 37 -4.11 8.20 12.66
CA ARG A 37 -4.63 9.10 11.63
C ARG A 37 -5.42 8.33 10.58
N TYR A 38 -6.53 7.74 11.02
CA TYR A 38 -7.32 6.80 10.20
C TYR A 38 -7.97 7.44 8.96
N ILE A 39 -8.29 8.73 8.97
CA ILE A 39 -8.84 9.44 7.80
C ILE A 39 -7.79 9.48 6.67
N THR A 40 -6.56 9.92 6.98
CA THR A 40 -5.48 9.98 6.00
C THR A 40 -5.07 8.58 5.53
N ALA A 41 -5.07 7.60 6.44
CA ALA A 41 -4.80 6.20 6.10
C ALA A 41 -5.84 5.62 5.14
N LEU A 42 -7.14 5.92 5.34
CA LEU A 42 -8.22 5.48 4.47
C LEU A 42 -8.04 5.95 3.03
N ASP A 43 -7.72 7.23 2.84
CA ASP A 43 -7.49 7.80 1.52
C ASP A 43 -6.33 7.09 0.81
N LEU A 44 -5.23 6.86 1.54
CA LEU A 44 -4.05 6.16 1.01
C LEU A 44 -4.33 4.69 0.69
N TRP A 45 -5.08 3.96 1.52
CA TRP A 45 -5.51 2.61 1.20
C TRP A 45 -6.44 2.57 -0.02
N THR A 46 -7.29 3.58 -0.20
CA THR A 46 -8.15 3.72 -1.38
C THR A 46 -7.31 3.97 -2.65
N MET A 47 -6.26 4.79 -2.56
CA MET A 47 -5.30 5.00 -3.66
C MET A 47 -4.49 3.73 -3.93
N ALA A 48 -4.02 3.04 -2.88
CA ALA A 48 -3.29 1.78 -3.00
C ALA A 48 -4.13 0.73 -3.73
N ARG A 49 -5.42 0.59 -3.38
CA ARG A 49 -6.35 -0.29 -4.09
C ARG A 49 -6.41 0.02 -5.58
N LYS A 50 -6.46 1.29 -5.98
CA LYS A 50 -6.46 1.69 -7.40
C LYS A 50 -5.12 1.38 -8.09
N ALA A 51 -4.01 1.51 -7.37
CA ALA A 51 -2.66 1.21 -7.87
C ALA A 51 -2.31 -0.29 -7.89
N ALA A 52 -3.09 -1.13 -7.22
CA ALA A 52 -2.85 -2.56 -7.11
C ALA A 52 -3.14 -3.30 -8.43
N LYS A 53 -2.09 -3.88 -9.01
CA LYS A 53 -2.16 -4.65 -10.26
C LYS A 53 -2.79 -6.04 -10.07
N ASN A 54 -2.56 -6.69 -8.92
CA ASN A 54 -3.09 -8.02 -8.62
C ASN A 54 -4.34 -7.95 -7.73
N ALA A 55 -5.16 -9.01 -7.75
CA ALA A 55 -6.40 -9.07 -6.99
C ALA A 55 -6.16 -9.14 -5.47
N ILE A 56 -5.07 -9.79 -5.05
CA ILE A 56 -4.71 -9.95 -3.63
C ILE A 56 -4.43 -8.58 -2.99
N ASN A 57 -3.64 -7.73 -3.63
CA ASN A 57 -3.32 -6.40 -3.13
C ASN A 57 -4.54 -5.47 -3.16
N ARG A 58 -5.42 -5.63 -4.16
CA ARG A 58 -6.71 -4.91 -4.19
C ARG A 58 -7.58 -5.30 -3.00
N GLN A 59 -7.70 -6.60 -2.73
CA GLN A 59 -8.48 -7.11 -1.60
C GLN A 59 -7.89 -6.66 -0.27
N TRP A 60 -6.56 -6.77 -0.12
CA TRP A 60 -5.86 -6.31 1.08
C TRP A 60 -6.13 -4.83 1.36
N ALA A 61 -5.93 -3.96 0.37
CA ALA A 61 -6.20 -2.54 0.51
C ALA A 61 -7.68 -2.23 0.81
N THR A 62 -8.61 -3.03 0.29
CA THR A 62 -10.04 -2.90 0.59
C THR A 62 -10.31 -3.20 2.07
N VAL A 63 -9.83 -4.33 2.57
CA VAL A 63 -10.00 -4.71 3.99
C VAL A 63 -9.37 -3.69 4.93
N ARG A 64 -8.21 -3.12 4.56
CA ARG A 64 -7.58 -2.05 5.36
C ARG A 64 -8.35 -0.74 5.34
N ALA A 65 -8.91 -0.35 4.19
CA ALA A 65 -9.81 0.80 4.11
C ALA A 65 -11.05 0.62 5.02
N ASP A 66 -11.66 -0.56 5.00
CA ASP A 66 -12.83 -0.87 5.85
C ASP A 66 -12.49 -0.84 7.34
N LEU A 67 -11.29 -1.32 7.71
CA LEU A 67 -10.79 -1.19 9.07
C LEU A 67 -10.61 0.28 9.46
N CYS A 68 -10.00 1.09 8.61
CA CYS A 68 -9.85 2.53 8.86
C CYS A 68 -11.20 3.21 9.07
N MET A 69 -12.21 2.90 8.25
CA MET A 69 -13.59 3.38 8.45
C MET A 69 -14.15 2.99 9.82
N THR A 70 -13.96 1.74 10.23
CA THR A 70 -14.39 1.26 11.55
C THR A 70 -13.68 2.02 12.69
N CYS A 71 -12.38 2.26 12.55
CA CYS A 71 -11.59 3.03 13.50
C CYS A 71 -12.03 4.50 13.55
N ILE A 72 -12.34 5.12 12.42
CA ILE A 72 -12.91 6.48 12.36
C ILE A 72 -14.26 6.52 13.08
N HIS A 73 -15.16 5.57 12.85
CA HIS A 73 -16.44 5.54 13.55
C HIS A 73 -16.29 5.33 15.07
N ARG A 74 -15.31 4.52 15.48
CA ARG A 74 -15.06 4.19 16.89
C ARG A 74 -14.32 5.29 17.64
N PHE A 75 -13.35 5.94 17.00
CA PHE A 75 -12.40 6.87 17.64
C PHE A 75 -12.55 8.32 17.17
N GLY A 76 -13.21 8.57 16.03
CA GLY A 76 -13.40 9.91 15.45
C GLY A 76 -14.28 10.85 16.28
N LYS A 77 -14.94 10.36 17.34
CA LYS A 77 -15.58 11.22 18.36
C LYS A 77 -14.59 11.82 19.38
N ARG A 78 -13.30 11.50 19.28
CA ARG A 78 -12.26 11.94 20.24
C ARG A 78 -11.45 13.17 19.76
N GLU A 79 -11.90 13.80 18.67
CA GLU A 79 -11.37 15.07 18.14
C GLU A 79 -12.43 16.17 18.31
N ALA A 80 -12.82 16.43 19.57
CA ALA A 80 -13.61 17.60 19.96
C ALA A 80 -12.86 18.37 21.04
#